data_AF-A0A2D2MCJ3-F1
#
_entry.id   AF-A0A2D2MCJ3-F1
#
_cell.length_a   1.000
_cell.length_b   1.000
_cell.length_c   1.000
_cell.angle_alpha   90.00
_cell.angle_beta   90.00
_cell.angle_gamma   90.00
#
_symmetry.space_group_name_H-M   'P 1'
#
loop_
_entity.id
_entity.type
_entity.pdbx_description
1 polymer ?
#
loop_
_entity_poly.entity_id
_entity_poly.type
_entity_poly.pdbx_seq_one_letter_code
_entity_poly.pdbx_strand_id
1 'polypeptide(L)' 'MKRNKEAVLKVLTMVEEDTFVGGMSSMQLSEMCTRGCSEGELESAKLLLLDSGYLVSEGNIRITWAGHSLLEELRG' A
#
# COMPACT_ATOMS: atom_id res chain seq x y z
N MET A 1 -4.49 -2.03 -17.67
CA MET A 1 -3.47 -1.23 -16.95
C MET A 1 -4.05 -0.13 -16.03
N LYS A 2 -5.27 0.42 -16.26
CA LYS A 2 -5.86 1.43 -15.34
C LYS A 2 -6.19 0.88 -13.93
N ARG A 3 -6.70 -0.35 -13.82
CA ARG A 3 -7.15 -0.95 -12.54
C ARG A 3 -6.01 -1.23 -11.55
N ASN A 4 -4.84 -1.65 -12.03
CA ASN A 4 -3.68 -1.86 -11.15
C ASN A 4 -3.16 -0.56 -10.54
N LYS A 5 -3.27 0.58 -11.26
CA LYS A 5 -2.90 1.88 -10.71
C LYS A 5 -3.81 2.29 -9.56
N GLU A 6 -5.11 2.06 -9.67
CA GLU A 6 -6.08 2.35 -8.61
C GLU A 6 -5.84 1.48 -7.36
N ALA A 7 -5.51 0.20 -7.53
CA ALA A 7 -5.18 -0.69 -6.43
C ALA A 7 -3.90 -0.24 -5.69
N VAL A 8 -2.84 0.08 -6.44
CA VAL A 8 -1.59 0.60 -5.89
C VAL A 8 -1.80 1.93 -5.16
N LEU A 9 -2.55 2.86 -5.76
CA LEU A 9 -2.89 4.14 -5.15
C LEU A 9 -3.64 3.96 -3.82
N LYS A 10 -4.61 3.05 -3.77
CA LYS A 10 -5.35 2.73 -2.54
C LYS A 10 -4.44 2.16 -1.46
N VAL A 11 -3.61 1.17 -1.77
CA VAL A 11 -2.71 0.56 -0.79
C VAL A 11 -1.72 1.59 -0.23
N LEU A 12 -1.10 2.39 -1.10
CA LEU A 12 -0.18 3.44 -0.67
C LEU A 12 -0.86 4.51 0.17
N THR A 13 -2.08 4.93 -0.18
CA THR A 13 -2.86 5.90 0.61
C THR A 13 -3.22 5.33 1.99
N MET A 14 -3.68 4.07 2.07
CA MET A 14 -4.00 3.42 3.34
C MET A 14 -2.77 3.34 4.27
N VAL A 15 -1.62 2.98 3.72
CA VAL A 15 -0.38 2.91 4.50
C VAL A 15 0.07 4.31 4.90
N GLU A 16 -0.02 5.31 4.02
CA GLU A 16 0.34 6.70 4.32
C GLU A 16 -0.49 7.28 5.49
N GLU A 17 -1.82 7.10 5.45
CA GLU A 17 -2.75 7.59 6.48
C GLU A 17 -2.45 7.01 7.87
N ASP A 18 -2.06 5.74 7.97
CA ASP A 18 -1.69 5.08 9.24
C ASP A 18 -0.21 5.25 9.62
N THR A 19 0.67 5.65 8.69
CA THR A 19 2.10 5.80 8.97
C THR A 19 2.45 7.00 9.87
N PHE A 20 1.51 7.91 10.13
CA PHE A 20 1.78 9.15 10.88
C PHE A 20 2.33 8.94 12.32
N VAL A 21 2.24 7.72 12.89
CA VAL A 21 2.74 7.43 14.25
C VAL A 21 3.68 6.21 14.35
N GLY A 22 3.76 5.33 13.34
CA GLY A 22 4.64 4.15 13.45
C GLY A 22 4.55 3.08 12.37
N GLY A 23 3.74 3.28 11.33
CA GLY A 23 3.42 2.29 10.31
C GLY A 23 2.14 1.52 10.62
N MET A 24 1.59 0.84 9.61
CA MET A 24 0.39 0.02 9.71
C MET A 24 0.77 -1.43 9.99
N SER A 25 0.08 -2.15 10.88
CA SER A 25 0.38 -3.59 11.03
C SER A 25 0.05 -4.36 9.75
N SER A 26 0.83 -5.42 9.47
CA SER A 26 0.57 -6.27 8.30
C SER A 26 -0.82 -6.92 8.35
N MET A 27 -1.30 -7.26 9.55
CA MET A 27 -2.63 -7.81 9.76
C MET A 27 -3.73 -6.80 9.43
N GLN A 28 -3.61 -5.55 9.89
CA GLN A 28 -4.57 -4.48 9.55
C GLN A 28 -4.59 -4.18 8.06
N LEU A 29 -3.42 -4.07 7.41
CA LEU A 29 -3.36 -3.83 5.97
C LEU A 29 -4.02 -4.98 5.20
N SER A 30 -3.79 -6.21 5.62
CA SER A 30 -4.39 -7.40 5.00
C SER A 30 -5.91 -7.44 5.21
N GLU A 31 -6.40 -7.10 6.42
CA GLU A 31 -7.85 -6.98 6.69
C GLU A 31 -8.52 -5.86 5.89
N MET A 32 -7.83 -4.75 5.63
CA MET A 32 -8.34 -3.68 4.77
C MET A 32 -8.32 -4.07 3.29
N CYS A 33 -7.31 -4.83 2.86
CA CYS A 33 -7.26 -5.39 1.52
C CYS A 33 -8.38 -6.41 1.28
N THR A 34 -8.76 -7.21 2.30
CA THR A 34 -9.86 -8.20 2.21
C THR A 34 -11.25 -7.60 2.42
N ARG A 35 -11.39 -6.42 3.01
CA ARG A 35 -12.71 -5.77 3.17
C ARG A 35 -13.15 -4.91 1.97
N GLY A 36 -12.29 -4.71 0.97
CA GLY A 36 -12.62 -3.95 -0.25
C GLY A 36 -13.20 -4.81 -1.37
N CYS A 37 -14.02 -4.24 -2.25
CA CYS A 37 -14.66 -4.91 -3.41
C CYS A 37 -13.71 -5.58 -4.44
N SER A 38 -12.39 -5.57 -4.21
CA SER A 38 -11.35 -6.09 -5.10
C SER A 38 -10.27 -6.86 -4.32
N GLU A 39 -10.68 -7.80 -3.45
CA GLU A 39 -9.81 -8.52 -2.50
C GLU A 39 -8.48 -9.01 -3.10
N GLY A 40 -8.53 -9.66 -4.28
CA GLY A 40 -7.33 -10.20 -4.92
C GLY A 40 -6.42 -9.14 -5.53
N GLU A 41 -6.96 -8.00 -5.97
CA GLU A 41 -6.17 -6.95 -6.62
C GLU A 41 -5.40 -6.11 -5.60
N LEU A 42 -6.01 -5.81 -4.44
CA LEU A 42 -5.36 -5.07 -3.37
C LEU A 42 -4.25 -5.89 -2.71
N GLU A 43 -4.49 -7.18 -2.48
CA GLU A 43 -3.46 -8.09 -1.94
C GLU A 43 -2.30 -8.25 -2.93
N SER A 44 -2.59 -8.41 -4.23
CA SER A 44 -1.57 -8.46 -5.27
C SER A 44 -0.76 -7.15 -5.35
N ALA A 45 -1.42 -6.00 -5.23
CA ALA A 45 -0.76 -4.70 -5.21
C ALA A 45 0.14 -4.54 -3.98
N LYS A 46 -0.32 -4.95 -2.79
CA LYS A 46 0.49 -4.97 -1.56
C LYS A 46 1.77 -5.78 -1.75
N LEU A 47 1.65 -7.02 -2.25
CA LEU A 47 2.78 -7.90 -2.50
C LEU A 47 3.76 -7.30 -3.52
N LEU A 48 3.23 -6.76 -4.62
CA LEU A 48 4.05 -6.10 -5.64
C LEU A 48 4.81 -4.90 -5.05
N LEU A 49 4.16 -4.08 -4.22
CA LEU A 49 4.79 -2.91 -3.61
C LEU A 49 5.86 -3.28 -2.58
N LEU A 50 5.69 -4.38 -1.84
CA LEU A 50 6.71 -4.94 -0.95
C LEU A 50 7.91 -5.47 -1.74
N ASP A 51 7.66 -6.27 -2.79
CA ASP A 51 8.70 -6.86 -3.65
C ASP A 51 9.50 -5.77 -4.39
N SER A 52 8.82 -4.69 -4.80
CA SER A 52 9.42 -3.55 -5.49
C SER A 52 10.12 -2.55 -4.54
N GLY A 53 10.02 -2.73 -3.21
CA GLY A 53 10.62 -1.83 -2.22
C GLY A 53 9.90 -0.48 -2.02
N TYR A 54 8.67 -0.33 -2.52
CA TYR A 54 7.82 0.85 -2.24
C TYR A 54 7.21 0.80 -0.84
N LEU A 55 7.05 -0.42 -0.31
CA LEU A 55 6.69 -0.69 1.08
C LEU A 55 7.79 -1.52 1.73
N VAL A 56 7.98 -1.36 3.04
CA VAL A 56 8.87 -2.20 3.86
C VAL A 56 8.11 -2.76 5.04
N SER A 57 8.47 -3.96 5.48
CA SER A 57 7.88 -4.63 6.64
C SER A 57 8.96 -4.84 7.71
N GLU A 58 9.08 -3.89 8.62
CA GLU A 58 10.02 -3.94 9.77
C GLU A 58 9.21 -3.91 11.07
N GLY A 59 8.47 -5.01 11.32
CA GLY A 59 7.44 -5.08 12.37
C GLY A 59 6.10 -4.51 11.88
N ASN A 60 6.09 -3.24 11.48
CA ASN A 60 4.97 -2.61 10.79
C ASN A 60 5.30 -2.38 9.31
N ILE A 61 4.25 -2.35 8.48
CA ILE A 61 4.34 -1.92 7.09
C ILE A 61 4.45 -0.39 7.05
N ARG A 62 5.50 0.09 6.39
CA ARG A 62 5.76 1.51 6.20
C ARG A 62 5.97 1.79 4.72
N ILE A 63 5.53 2.96 4.30
CA ILE A 63 5.84 3.51 3.00
C ILE A 63 7.29 4.00 2.97
N THR A 64 8.02 3.67 1.91
CA THR A 64 9.38 4.18 1.71
C THR A 64 9.33 5.56 1.05
N TRP A 65 10.48 6.24 0.99
CA TRP A 65 10.62 7.46 0.19
C TRP A 65 10.23 7.24 -1.28
N ALA A 66 10.65 6.13 -1.87
CA ALA A 66 10.25 5.76 -3.23
C ALA A 66 8.73 5.52 -3.32
N GLY A 67 8.13 4.93 -2.28
CA GLY A 67 6.69 4.72 -2.19
C GLY A 67 5.91 6.03 -2.14
N HIS A 68 6.38 7.00 -1.37
CA HIS A 68 5.81 8.34 -1.34
C HIS A 68 5.94 9.05 -2.69
N SER A 69 7.11 9.00 -3.34
CA SER A 69 7.27 9.58 -4.68
C SER A 69 6.29 8.97 -5.69
N LEU A 70 6.13 7.65 -5.67
CA LEU A 70 5.16 6.96 -6.52
C LEU A 70 3.72 7.36 -6.19
N LEU A 71 3.38 7.53 -4.90
CA LEU A 71 2.06 7.96 -4.47
C LEU A 71 1.71 9.36 -5.00
N GLU A 72 2.65 10.30 -4.92
CA GLU A 72 2.49 11.65 -5.45
C GLU A 72 2.33 11.64 -6.98
N GLU A 73 3.13 10.86 -7.70
CA GLU A 73 2.98 10.67 -9.16
C GLU A 73 1.61 10.10 -9.56
N LEU A 74 1.02 9.26 -8.71
CA LEU A 74 -0.30 8.68 -8.95
C LEU A 74 -1.44 9.64 -8.62
N ARG A 75 -1.21 10.63 -7.74
CA ARG A 75 -2.18 11.68 -7.38
C ARG A 75 -2.23 12.81 -8.41
N GLY A 76 -1.10 13.09 -9.06
CA GLY A 76 -0.99 14.07 -10.16
C GLY A 76 -0.60 15.46 -9.69
#